data_AF-A0A7V9NPJ3-F1
#
_entry.id   AF-A0A7V9NPJ3-F1
#
_cell.length_a   1.000
_cell.length_b   1.000
_cell.length_c   1.000
_cell.angle_alpha   90.00
_cell.angle_beta   90.00
_cell.angle_gamma   90.00
#
_symmetry.space_group_name_H-M   'P 1'
#
loop_
_entity.id
_entity.type
_entity.pdbx_description
1 polymer ?
#
loop_
_entity_poly.entity_id
_entity_poly.type
_entity_poly.pdbx_seq_one_letter_code
_entity_poly.pdbx_strand_id
1 'polypeptide(L)'
;LKAPFLLRCGALLIDYILLISIPVVSLLIGRLSIPDPAKLLNSKVINAGWLIMILLALTNFVIMPMFSGKSIGKFLTGLRIVNTDGNLPSFTTILIRHLIGYPITILSAGLGFLLSLFNLKGRALHDYVAGTIVIYARKKISNKSAE
;
A
#
# COMPACT_ATOMS: atom_id res chain seq x y z
N LEU A 1 6.19 -5.40 -18.73
CA LEU A 1 4.88 -6.07 -18.64
C LEU A 1 4.02 -5.33 -17.61
N LYS A 2 2.81 -4.94 -18.01
CA LYS A 2 1.86 -4.18 -17.18
C LYS A 2 1.36 -5.09 -16.05
N ALA A 3 1.24 -4.54 -14.83
CA ALA A 3 0.69 -5.27 -13.71
C ALA A 3 -0.84 -5.41 -13.86
N PRO A 4 -1.41 -6.63 -13.89
CA PRO A 4 -2.85 -6.84 -13.98
C PRO A 4 -3.56 -6.26 -12.76
N PHE A 5 -4.77 -5.78 -12.99
CA PHE A 5 -5.61 -5.14 -11.97
C PHE A 5 -5.76 -5.99 -10.71
N LEU A 6 -6.03 -7.29 -10.87
CA LEU A 6 -6.27 -8.19 -9.75
C LEU A 6 -5.06 -8.33 -8.80
N LEU A 7 -3.84 -8.31 -9.33
CA LEU A 7 -2.64 -8.32 -8.49
C LEU A 7 -2.46 -7.00 -7.73
N ARG A 8 -2.92 -5.88 -8.29
CA ARG A 8 -2.93 -4.60 -7.56
C ARG A 8 -3.94 -4.63 -6.43
N CYS A 9 -5.14 -5.18 -6.68
CA CYS A 9 -6.14 -5.41 -5.63
C CYS A 9 -5.58 -6.33 -4.55
N GLY A 10 -4.97 -7.46 -4.94
CA GLY A 10 -4.37 -8.41 -4.01
C GLY A 10 -3.25 -7.77 -3.18
N ALA A 11 -2.38 -6.97 -3.79
CA ALA A 11 -1.35 -6.24 -3.07
C ALA A 11 -1.95 -5.28 -2.03
N LEU A 12 -2.95 -4.49 -2.42
CA LEU A 12 -3.65 -3.59 -1.49
C LEU A 12 -4.36 -4.36 -0.39
N LEU A 13 -5.01 -5.48 -0.72
CA LEU A 13 -5.72 -6.33 0.24
C LEU A 13 -4.75 -6.88 1.30
N ILE A 14 -3.58 -7.35 0.89
CA ILE A 14 -2.52 -7.80 1.81
C ILE A 14 -2.05 -6.64 2.71
N ASP A 15 -1.81 -5.46 2.12
CA ASP A 15 -1.43 -4.26 2.89
C ASP A 15 -2.52 -3.89 3.93
N TYR A 16 -3.80 -3.99 3.56
CA TYR A 16 -4.93 -3.71 4.46
C TYR A 16 -5.09 -4.76 5.57
N ILE A 17 -4.97 -6.05 5.27
CA ILE A 17 -5.00 -7.12 6.28
C ILE A 17 -3.91 -6.89 7.31
N LEU A 18 -2.69 -6.61 6.84
CA LEU A 18 -1.55 -6.36 7.72
C LEU A 18 -1.80 -5.17 8.64
N LEU A 19 -2.37 -4.06 8.13
CA LEU A 19 -2.68 -2.89 8.95
C LEU A 19 -3.83 -3.12 9.93
N ILE A 20 -4.92 -3.75 9.50
CA ILE A 20 -6.10 -3.99 10.33
C ILE A 20 -5.83 -5.04 11.42
N SER A 21 -4.91 -5.99 11.16
CA SER A 21 -4.58 -7.00 12.16
C SER A 21 -4.05 -6.42 13.47
N ILE A 22 -3.32 -5.29 13.41
CA ILE A 22 -2.74 -4.62 14.60
C ILE A 22 -3.80 -4.11 15.59
N PRO A 23 -4.74 -3.21 15.21
CA PRO A 23 -5.77 -2.75 16.12
C PRO A 23 -6.72 -3.89 16.53
N VAL A 24 -6.97 -4.88 15.67
CA VAL A 24 -7.78 -6.06 16.02
C VAL A 24 -7.12 -6.87 17.13
N VAL A 25 -5.82 -7.17 17.01
CA VAL A 25 -5.07 -7.89 18.06
C VAL A 25 -5.02 -7.08 19.35
N SER A 26 -4.77 -5.77 19.26
CA SER A 26 -4.82 -4.87 20.42
C SER A 26 -6.19 -4.90 21.11
N LEU A 27 -7.28 -4.92 20.33
CA LEU A 27 -8.64 -5.04 20.84
C LEU A 27 -8.89 -6.38 21.52
N LEU A 28 -8.46 -7.49 20.92
CA LEU A 28 -8.58 -8.82 21.50
C LEU A 28 -7.84 -8.92 22.84
N ILE A 29 -6.59 -8.44 22.89
CA ILE A 29 -5.78 -8.42 24.12
C ILE A 29 -6.44 -7.52 25.18
N GLY A 30 -6.87 -6.32 24.79
CA GLY A 30 -7.54 -5.39 25.70
C GLY A 30 -8.84 -5.98 26.25
N ARG A 31 -9.61 -6.71 25.44
CA ARG A 31 -10.89 -7.32 25.84
C ARG A 31 -10.74 -8.42 26.87
N LEU A 32 -9.61 -9.14 26.87
CA LEU A 32 -9.29 -10.16 27.87
C LEU A 32 -9.00 -9.54 29.25
N SER A 33 -8.39 -8.36 29.28
CA SER A 33 -7.98 -7.69 30.52
C SER A 33 -9.01 -6.68 31.05
N ILE A 34 -9.86 -6.14 30.19
CA ILE A 34 -10.79 -5.04 30.52
C ILE A 34 -12.21 -5.44 30.11
N PRO A 35 -13.08 -5.84 31.06
CA PRO A 35 -14.46 -6.24 30.78
C PRO A 35 -15.35 -5.09 30.30
N ASP A 36 -15.09 -3.89 30.79
CA ASP A 36 -15.88 -2.68 30.55
C ASP A 36 -15.55 -2.08 29.17
N PRO A 37 -16.51 -1.99 28.24
CA PRO A 37 -16.27 -1.49 26.89
C PRO A 37 -15.87 -0.02 26.84
N ALA A 38 -16.39 0.83 27.75
CA ALA A 38 -16.06 2.25 27.75
C ALA A 38 -14.61 2.51 28.18
N LYS A 39 -14.13 1.73 29.14
CA LYS A 39 -12.72 1.76 29.58
C LYS A 39 -11.78 1.12 28.58
N LEU A 40 -12.24 0.09 27.85
CA LEU A 40 -11.45 -0.57 26.82
C LEU A 40 -11.06 0.40 25.69
N LEU A 41 -12.02 1.15 25.15
CA LEU A 41 -11.79 2.07 24.03
C LEU A 41 -10.77 3.16 24.35
N ASN A 42 -10.71 3.61 25.62
CA ASN A 42 -9.77 4.62 26.09
C ASN A 42 -8.51 4.02 26.75
N SER A 43 -8.33 2.70 26.67
CA SER A 43 -7.21 2.03 27.30
C SER A 43 -5.90 2.30 26.56
N LYS A 44 -4.79 2.24 27.32
CA LYS A 44 -3.44 2.37 26.76
C LYS A 44 -3.14 1.31 25.69
N VAL A 45 -3.73 0.12 25.81
CA VAL A 45 -3.55 -0.99 24.86
C VAL A 45 -4.12 -0.63 23.49
N ILE A 46 -5.38 -0.16 23.46
CA ILE A 46 -6.04 0.29 22.22
C ILE A 46 -5.29 1.47 21.61
N ASN A 47 -4.97 2.50 22.41
CA ASN A 47 -4.24 3.68 21.92
C ASN A 47 -2.86 3.32 21.34
N ALA A 48 -2.13 2.41 21.99
CA ALA A 48 -0.88 1.89 21.45
C ALA A 48 -1.09 1.11 20.14
N GLY A 49 -2.15 0.31 20.03
CA GLY A 49 -2.51 -0.39 18.80
C GLY A 49 -2.74 0.56 17.63
N TRP A 50 -3.51 1.64 17.84
CA TRP A 50 -3.71 2.69 16.84
C TRP A 50 -2.41 3.39 16.45
N LEU A 51 -1.57 3.74 17.44
CA LEU A 51 -0.28 4.38 17.19
C LEU A 51 0.64 3.49 16.35
N ILE A 52 0.76 2.20 16.69
CA ILE A 52 1.58 1.24 15.95
C ILE A 52 1.05 1.08 14.53
N MET A 53 -0.26 0.98 14.35
CA MET A 53 -0.87 0.90 13.02
C MET A 53 -0.56 2.15 12.17
N ILE A 54 -0.64 3.36 12.73
CA ILE A 54 -0.29 4.60 12.00
C ILE A 54 1.18 4.59 11.59
N LEU A 55 2.08 4.23 12.51
CA LEU A 55 3.51 4.12 12.22
C LEU A 55 3.77 3.10 11.11
N LEU A 56 3.15 1.92 11.19
CA LEU A 56 3.26 0.87 10.19
C LEU A 56 2.70 1.31 8.83
N ALA A 57 1.59 2.04 8.80
CA ALA A 57 1.01 2.59 7.59
C ALA A 57 1.96 3.61 6.93
N LEU A 58 2.53 4.53 7.70
CA LEU A 58 3.53 5.49 7.22
C LEU A 58 4.75 4.77 6.65
N THR A 59 5.28 3.78 7.38
CA THR A 59 6.43 3.00 6.90
C THR A 59 6.10 2.23 5.63
N ASN A 60 4.97 1.53 5.57
CA ASN A 60 4.61 0.66 4.46
C ASN A 60 4.20 1.42 3.18
N PHE A 61 3.50 2.55 3.31
CA PHE A 61 2.98 3.30 2.17
C PHE A 61 3.84 4.49 1.74
N VAL A 62 4.66 5.05 2.64
CA VAL A 62 5.48 6.22 2.33
C VAL A 62 6.96 5.86 2.29
N ILE A 63 7.50 5.32 3.38
CA ILE A 63 8.94 5.10 3.54
C ILE A 63 9.41 3.95 2.64
N MET A 64 8.77 2.79 2.67
CA MET A 64 9.20 1.63 1.88
C MET A 64 9.11 1.86 0.37
N PRO A 65 8.04 2.50 -0.16
CA PRO A 65 7.95 2.83 -1.58
C PRO A 65 8.95 3.91 -2.01
N MET A 66 9.44 4.74 -1.09
CA MET A 66 10.49 5.72 -1.37
C MET A 66 11.81 5.06 -1.72
N PHE A 67 12.23 4.04 -0.96
CA PHE A 67 13.50 3.36 -1.21
C PHE A 67 13.39 2.29 -2.29
N SER A 68 12.30 1.52 -2.28
CA SER A 68 12.18 0.32 -3.10
C SER A 68 11.12 0.43 -4.20
N GLY A 69 10.25 1.43 -4.19
CA GLY A 69 9.07 1.48 -5.06
C GLY A 69 8.04 0.40 -4.71
N LYS A 70 8.11 -0.19 -3.51
CA LYS A 70 7.28 -1.33 -3.10
C LYS A 70 6.73 -1.12 -1.69
N SER A 71 5.45 -1.44 -1.49
CA SER A 71 4.89 -1.78 -0.17
C SER A 71 5.07 -3.28 0.09
N ILE A 72 4.75 -3.75 1.28
CA ILE A 72 4.79 -5.18 1.65
C ILE A 72 3.90 -6.00 0.71
N GLY A 73 2.66 -5.60 0.49
CA GLY A 73 1.75 -6.28 -0.44
C GLY A 73 2.25 -6.27 -1.88
N LYS A 74 2.86 -5.15 -2.32
CA LYS A 74 3.49 -5.08 -3.65
C LYS A 74 4.75 -5.94 -3.75
N PHE A 75 5.51 -6.06 -2.67
CA PHE A 75 6.66 -6.95 -2.62
C PHE A 75 6.25 -8.41 -2.77
N LEU A 76 5.20 -8.83 -2.05
CA LEU A 76 4.67 -10.20 -2.09
C LEU A 76 4.04 -10.55 -3.44
N THR A 77 3.37 -9.60 -4.09
CA THR A 77 2.77 -9.78 -5.43
C THR A 77 3.76 -9.57 -6.57
N GLY A 78 5.03 -9.27 -6.28
CA GLY A 78 6.05 -9.04 -7.29
C GLY A 78 5.84 -7.76 -8.11
N LEU A 79 5.18 -6.75 -7.53
CA LEU A 79 4.89 -5.47 -8.15
C LEU A 79 5.88 -4.38 -7.70
N ARG A 80 6.07 -3.36 -8.53
CA ARG A 80 6.87 -2.18 -8.22
C ARG A 80 6.26 -0.92 -8.86
N ILE A 81 6.26 0.16 -8.10
CA ILE A 81 5.95 1.52 -8.55
C ILE A 81 7.23 2.13 -9.11
N VAL A 82 7.15 2.67 -10.31
CA VAL A 82 8.21 3.45 -10.96
C VAL A 82 7.60 4.70 -11.59
N ASN A 83 8.42 5.72 -11.84
CA ASN A 83 7.99 6.89 -12.62
C ASN A 83 7.73 6.50 -14.08
N THR A 84 7.10 7.40 -14.84
CA THR A 84 6.94 7.23 -16.29
C THR A 84 8.25 6.97 -17.03
N ASP A 85 9.34 7.51 -16.50
CA ASP A 85 10.69 7.40 -17.07
C ASP A 85 11.41 6.10 -16.64
N GLY A 86 10.75 5.26 -15.84
CA GLY A 86 11.27 3.97 -15.36
C GLY A 86 12.16 4.05 -14.10
N ASN A 87 12.50 5.25 -13.65
CA ASN A 87 13.25 5.49 -12.42
C ASN A 87 12.40 5.27 -11.15
N LEU A 88 13.08 5.15 -10.02
CA LEU A 88 12.44 5.12 -8.69
C LEU A 88 11.61 6.39 -8.45
N PRO A 89 10.45 6.28 -7.79
CA PRO A 89 9.62 7.44 -7.50
C PRO A 89 10.26 8.34 -6.43
N SER A 90 10.22 9.65 -6.66
CA SER A 90 10.69 10.65 -5.71
C SER A 90 9.74 10.80 -4.51
N PHE A 91 10.22 11.40 -3.42
CA PHE A 91 9.40 11.70 -2.23
C PHE A 91 8.09 12.43 -2.59
N THR A 92 8.22 13.52 -3.34
CA THR A 92 7.11 14.36 -3.77
C THR A 92 6.10 13.58 -4.59
N THR A 93 6.56 12.68 -5.45
CA THR A 93 5.71 11.81 -6.26
C THR A 93 4.86 10.88 -5.39
N ILE A 94 5.45 10.27 -4.36
CA ILE A 94 4.74 9.40 -3.43
C ILE A 94 3.76 10.19 -2.56
N LEU A 95 4.13 11.40 -2.13
CA LEU A 95 3.24 12.30 -1.39
C LEU A 95 2.05 12.73 -2.24
N ILE A 96 2.27 13.20 -3.47
CA ILE A 96 1.19 13.59 -4.40
C ILE A 96 0.26 12.38 -4.64
N ARG A 97 0.83 11.19 -4.79
CA ARG A 97 0.06 9.95 -4.94
C ARG A 97 -0.86 9.71 -3.74
N HIS A 98 -0.38 9.89 -2.51
CA HIS A 98 -1.14 9.65 -1.27
C HIS A 98 -2.09 10.79 -0.87
N LEU A 99 -1.64 12.04 -0.95
CA LEU A 99 -2.39 13.20 -0.50
C LEU A 99 -3.38 13.73 -1.53
N ILE A 100 -3.15 13.48 -2.82
CA ILE A 100 -4.00 14.01 -3.90
C ILE A 100 -4.63 12.84 -4.67
N GLY A 101 -3.80 11.89 -5.12
CA GLY A 101 -4.25 10.78 -5.95
C GLY A 101 -5.30 9.88 -5.29
N TYR A 102 -5.03 9.39 -4.07
CA TYR A 102 -5.97 8.51 -3.36
C TYR A 102 -7.27 9.23 -2.95
N PRO A 103 -7.27 10.45 -2.39
CA PRO A 103 -8.50 11.18 -2.08
C PRO A 103 -9.39 11.38 -3.30
N ILE A 104 -8.82 11.73 -4.47
CA ILE A 104 -9.60 11.85 -5.72
C ILE A 104 -10.15 10.47 -6.15
N THR A 105 -9.36 9.41 -5.98
CA THR A 105 -9.81 8.03 -6.27
C THR A 105 -10.97 7.60 -5.36
N ILE A 106 -10.94 7.99 -4.08
CA ILE A 106 -12.00 7.71 -3.10
C ILE A 106 -13.24 8.57 -3.41
N LEU A 107 -13.06 9.86 -3.71
CA LEU A 107 -14.14 10.78 -4.05
C LEU A 107 -14.88 10.35 -5.32
N SER A 108 -14.17 9.74 -6.26
CA SER A 108 -14.76 9.10 -7.45
C SER A 108 -15.39 7.72 -7.15
N ALA A 109 -15.67 7.39 -5.89
CA ALA A 109 -16.23 6.11 -5.44
C ALA A 109 -15.44 4.88 -5.93
N GLY A 110 -14.11 5.02 -6.10
CA GLY A 110 -13.25 3.95 -6.61
C GLY A 110 -13.23 3.82 -8.13
N LEU A 111 -13.99 4.63 -8.88
CA LEU A 111 -13.91 4.70 -10.35
C LEU A 111 -12.49 5.05 -10.82
N GLY A 112 -11.79 5.88 -10.04
CA GLY A 112 -10.37 6.19 -10.23
C GLY A 112 -9.48 4.93 -10.28
N PHE A 113 -9.86 3.88 -9.58
CA PHE A 113 -9.14 2.61 -9.55
C PHE A 113 -9.54 1.70 -10.73
N LEU A 114 -10.83 1.65 -11.06
CA LEU A 114 -11.40 0.92 -12.20
C LEU A 114 -10.84 1.40 -13.54
N LEU A 115 -10.44 2.68 -13.67
CA LEU A 115 -9.76 3.21 -14.86
C LEU A 115 -8.55 2.40 -15.30
N SER A 116 -7.87 1.70 -14.38
CA SER A 116 -6.73 0.87 -14.75
C SER A 116 -7.12 -0.42 -15.50
N LEU A 117 -8.40 -0.81 -15.52
CA LEU A 117 -8.91 -1.95 -16.31
C LEU A 117 -9.13 -1.56 -17.76
N PHE A 118 -9.69 -0.38 -17.99
CA PHE A 118 -10.07 0.08 -19.33
C PHE A 118 -8.90 0.69 -20.10
N ASN A 119 -7.87 1.16 -19.39
CA ASN A 119 -6.78 1.85 -20.03
C ASN A 119 -5.71 0.89 -20.52
N LEU A 120 -5.30 1.04 -21.80
CA LEU A 120 -4.19 0.31 -22.40
C LEU A 120 -2.92 0.42 -21.54
N LYS A 121 -2.64 1.55 -20.90
CA LYS A 121 -1.44 1.72 -20.05
C LYS A 121 -1.58 1.08 -18.66
N GLY A 122 -2.77 0.62 -18.30
CA GLY A 122 -3.09 0.00 -17.01
C GLY A 122 -2.83 0.93 -15.84
N ARG A 123 -3.07 2.25 -15.95
CA ARG A 123 -2.81 3.23 -14.88
C ARG A 123 -4.11 3.62 -14.20
N ALA A 124 -4.11 3.68 -12.87
CA ALA A 124 -5.23 4.22 -12.10
C ALA A 124 -5.16 5.77 -12.06
N LEU A 125 -6.22 6.42 -11.62
CA LEU A 125 -6.30 7.89 -11.54
C LEU A 125 -5.21 8.46 -10.63
N HIS A 126 -4.95 7.84 -9.48
CA HIS A 126 -3.85 8.21 -8.60
C HIS A 126 -2.46 7.95 -9.23
N ASP A 127 -2.34 6.98 -10.14
CA ASP A 127 -1.11 6.75 -10.90
C ASP A 127 -0.89 7.91 -11.90
N TYR A 128 -1.96 8.38 -12.54
CA TYR A 128 -1.94 9.52 -13.46
C TYR A 128 -1.57 10.83 -12.77
N VAL A 129 -2.22 11.13 -11.64
CA VAL A 129 -1.97 12.33 -10.85
C VAL A 129 -0.52 12.37 -10.35
N ALA A 130 0.03 11.23 -9.96
CA ALA A 130 1.40 11.15 -9.48
C ALA A 130 2.46 10.99 -10.60
N GLY A 131 2.07 10.79 -11.86
CA GLY A 131 3.02 10.48 -12.93
C GLY A 131 3.75 9.14 -12.72
N THR A 132 3.08 8.14 -12.14
CA THR A 132 3.67 6.83 -11.83
C THR A 132 3.04 5.70 -12.64
N ILE A 133 3.73 4.57 -12.68
CA ILE A 133 3.22 3.31 -13.24
C ILE A 133 3.57 2.14 -12.31
N VAL A 134 2.68 1.15 -12.27
CA VAL A 134 2.94 -0.12 -11.59
C VAL A 134 3.29 -1.19 -12.61
N ILE A 135 4.49 -1.73 -12.47
CA ILE A 135 5.03 -2.79 -13.33
C ILE A 135 5.35 -4.02 -12.50
N TYR A 136 5.50 -5.16 -13.17
CA TYR A 136 6.13 -6.31 -12.54
C TYR A 136 7.58 -5.98 -12.21
N ALA A 137 7.98 -6.24 -10.96
CA ALA A 137 9.37 -6.26 -10.59
C ALA A 137 10.03 -7.43 -11.34
N ARG A 138 10.81 -7.14 -12.39
CA ARG A 138 11.55 -8.19 -13.11
C ARG A 138 12.44 -8.91 -12.09
N LYS A 139 12.23 -10.23 -11.92
CA LYS A 139 13.19 -11.08 -11.21
C LYS A 139 14.50 -10.90 -11.98
N LYS A 140 15.57 -10.39 -11.34
CA LYS A 140 16.91 -10.54 -11.92
C LYS A 140 17.09 -12.04 -12.03
N ILE A 141 16.98 -12.58 -13.24
CA ILE A 141 17.46 -13.93 -13.52
C ILE A 141 18.97 -13.78 -13.28
N SER A 142 19.43 -14.25 -12.12
CA SER A 142 20.84 -14.48 -11.92
C SER A 142 21.19 -15.53 -12.95
N ASN A 143 21.77 -15.10 -14.07
CA ASN A 143 22.56 -16.01 -14.89
C ASN A 143 23.68 -16.48 -13.95
N LYS A 144 23.49 -17.62 -13.30
CA LYS A 144 24.60 -18.50 -12.98
C LYS A 144 25.12 -18.95 -14.35
N SER A 145 26.02 -18.15 -14.91
CA SER A 145 26.87 -18.54 -16.01
C SER A 145 27.56 -19.83 -15.58
N ALA A 146 27.53 -20.81 -16.49
CA ALA A 146 28.29 -22.04 -16.42
C ALA A 146 29.75 -21.76 -16.02
N GLU A 147 30.21 -22.48 -14.99
CA GLU A 147 31.61 -22.85 -14.81
C GLU A 147 31.71 -24.35 -15.06
#